data_AF-A0A2V8K8P4-F1
#
_entry.id   AF-A0A2V8K8P4-F1
#
_cell.length_a   1.000
_cell.length_b   1.000
_cell.length_c   1.000
_cell.angle_alpha   90.00
_cell.angle_beta   90.00
_cell.angle_gamma   90.00
#
_symmetry.space_group_name_H-M   'P 1'
#
loop_
_entity.id
_entity.type
_entity.pdbx_description
1 polymer ?
#
loop_
_entity_poly.entity_id
_entity_poly.type
_entity_poly.pdbx_seq_one_letter_code
_entity_poly.pdbx_strand_id
1 'polypeptide(L)'
;MEQRANENSVQKVTAKRASKSIGPLDKEFDAAQEIGSHARSGTPRDAVNFADVLLLAVPWGEVKDALSAAGAMNGKTFISCVNPFGLRGLEVGLNTSSAQEISRFVPDAPVVEAFNYNRRLIQEAGRKVDRT
;
A
#
# COMPACT_ATOMS: atom_id res chain seq x y z
N MET A 1 -26.38 -11.75 -27.06
CA MET A 1 -26.22 -11.56 -25.60
C MET A 1 -24.77 -11.19 -25.37
N GLU A 2 -24.46 -9.89 -25.39
CA GLU A 2 -23.12 -9.37 -25.14
C GLU A 2 -22.87 -9.29 -23.63
N GLN A 3 -21.84 -9.99 -23.17
CA GLN A 3 -21.27 -9.81 -21.84
C GLN A 3 -20.60 -8.44 -21.79
N ARG A 4 -21.25 -7.48 -21.13
CA ARG A 4 -20.63 -6.20 -20.77
C ARG A 4 -19.52 -6.49 -19.76
N ALA A 5 -18.27 -6.24 -20.17
CA ALA A 5 -17.13 -6.17 -19.27
C ALA A 5 -17.41 -5.05 -18.25
N ASN A 6 -17.37 -5.40 -16.96
CA ASN A 6 -17.56 -4.45 -15.88
C ASN A 6 -16.29 -3.60 -15.74
N GLU A 7 -16.35 -2.35 -16.22
CA GLU A 7 -15.30 -1.33 -16.13
C GLU A 7 -15.15 -0.75 -14.72
N ASN A 8 -15.02 -1.61 -13.70
CA ASN A 8 -14.53 -1.15 -12.40
C ASN A 8 -13.00 -1.01 -12.49
N SER A 9 -12.64 0.06 -13.16
CA SER A 9 -11.31 0.65 -13.24
C SER A 9 -10.61 0.58 -11.89
N VAL A 10 -9.46 -0.07 -11.86
CA VAL A 10 -8.50 0.01 -10.75
C VAL A 10 -8.05 1.48 -10.68
N GLN A 11 -8.77 2.29 -9.90
CA GLN A 11 -8.40 3.68 -9.68
C GLN A 11 -7.44 3.75 -8.50
N LYS A 12 -6.19 4.10 -8.82
CA LYS A 12 -5.09 4.21 -7.88
C LYS A 12 -5.31 5.45 -7.01
N VAL A 13 -5.73 5.27 -5.75
CA VAL A 13 -5.72 6.37 -4.78
C VAL A 13 -4.43 6.33 -3.98
N THR A 14 -3.60 7.36 -4.19
CA THR A 14 -2.40 7.59 -3.39
C THR A 14 -2.80 8.41 -2.17
N ALA A 15 -2.49 7.91 -0.97
CA ALA A 15 -2.90 8.48 0.30
C ALA A 15 -1.69 8.99 1.09
N LYS A 16 -1.73 10.21 1.65
CA LYS A 16 -0.76 10.66 2.67
C LYS A 16 -1.34 11.29 3.95
N ARG A 17 -0.74 10.86 5.07
CA ARG A 17 -0.70 11.34 6.47
C ARG A 17 -1.21 12.76 6.75
N ALA A 18 -2.04 12.89 7.80
CA ALA A 18 -2.07 14.09 8.63
C ALA A 18 -0.86 14.03 9.58
N SER A 19 -0.02 15.07 9.58
CA SER A 19 1.17 15.28 10.43
C SER A 19 2.54 14.95 9.79
N LYS A 20 3.22 16.07 9.48
CA LYS A 20 4.63 16.29 9.14
C LYS A 20 5.12 15.88 7.74
N SER A 21 5.40 16.93 6.96
CA SER A 21 5.89 17.04 5.59
C SER A 21 7.12 16.20 5.27
N ILE A 22 7.04 15.45 4.18
CA ILE A 22 8.17 14.98 3.37
C ILE A 22 7.74 15.18 1.92
N GLY A 23 8.35 16.12 1.23
CA GLY A 23 8.05 16.49 -0.17
C GLY A 23 7.04 17.62 -0.32
N PRO A 24 7.21 18.55 -1.29
CA PRO A 24 6.17 19.53 -1.59
C PRO A 24 4.97 18.83 -2.25
N LEU A 25 3.80 19.47 -2.20
CA LEU A 25 2.52 18.98 -2.77
C LEU A 25 2.56 18.81 -4.30
N ASP A 26 3.66 19.23 -4.93
CA ASP A 26 3.91 19.18 -6.37
C ASP A 26 3.99 17.74 -6.87
N LYS A 27 4.81 16.88 -6.26
CA LYS A 27 5.10 15.53 -6.80
C LYS A 27 3.91 14.57 -6.91
N GLU A 28 2.91 14.71 -6.04
CA GLU A 28 1.72 13.84 -6.00
C GLU A 28 0.65 14.30 -7.00
N PHE A 29 0.49 15.62 -7.13
CA PHE A 29 -0.31 16.22 -8.18
C PHE A 29 0.31 15.91 -9.55
N ASP A 30 1.63 15.98 -9.65
CA ASP A 30 2.38 15.61 -10.85
C ASP A 30 2.13 14.15 -11.24
N ALA A 31 2.18 13.21 -10.28
CA ALA A 31 1.93 11.79 -10.57
C ALA A 31 0.47 11.51 -11.01
N ALA A 32 -0.52 12.17 -10.40
CA ALA A 32 -1.91 12.02 -10.84
C ALA A 32 -2.14 12.64 -12.23
N GLN A 33 -1.50 13.78 -12.51
CA GLN A 33 -1.52 14.41 -13.84
C GLN A 33 -0.86 13.54 -14.91
N GLU A 34 0.27 12.89 -14.60
CA GLU A 34 0.94 11.97 -15.52
C GLU A 34 0.07 10.76 -15.91
N ILE A 35 -0.75 10.27 -14.98
CA ILE A 35 -1.71 9.18 -15.24
C ILE A 35 -2.93 9.69 -16.05
N GLY A 36 -3.28 10.97 -15.90
CA GLY A 36 -4.35 11.63 -16.62
C GLY A 36 -5.73 11.50 -15.94
N SER A 37 -6.80 11.62 -16.72
CA SER A 37 -8.18 11.78 -16.23
C SER A 37 -8.75 10.65 -15.36
N HIS A 38 -8.05 9.52 -15.28
CA HIS A 38 -8.45 8.35 -14.50
C HIS A 38 -7.79 8.28 -13.11
N ALA A 39 -7.00 9.29 -12.75
CA ALA A 39 -6.37 9.41 -11.45
C ALA A 39 -6.71 10.73 -10.77
N ARG A 40 -6.68 10.72 -9.45
CA ARG A 40 -6.82 11.92 -8.62
C ARG A 40 -5.97 11.77 -7.36
N SER A 41 -5.43 12.88 -6.89
CA SER A 41 -4.78 12.95 -5.58
C SER A 41 -5.79 13.29 -4.48
N GLY A 42 -5.47 12.91 -3.25
CA GLY A 42 -6.32 13.16 -2.09
C GLY A 42 -5.71 12.64 -0.80
N THR A 43 -6.48 12.74 0.28
CA THR A 43 -6.09 12.22 1.59
C THR A 43 -6.38 10.71 1.72
N PRO A 44 -5.82 10.02 2.73
CA PRO A 44 -6.19 8.64 3.04
C PRO A 44 -7.69 8.45 3.28
N ARG A 45 -8.34 9.47 3.86
CA ARG A 45 -9.79 9.47 4.06
C ARG A 45 -10.54 9.55 2.73
N ASP A 46 -10.07 10.38 1.80
CA ASP A 46 -10.66 10.46 0.46
C ASP A 46 -10.53 9.13 -0.30
N ALA A 47 -9.42 8.41 -0.08
CA ALA A 47 -9.20 7.08 -0.62
C ALA A 47 -10.23 6.06 -0.13
N VAL A 48 -10.41 5.98 1.19
CA VAL A 48 -11.37 5.05 1.81
C VAL A 48 -12.81 5.36 1.41
N ASN A 49 -13.17 6.64 1.32
CA ASN A 49 -14.52 7.04 0.91
C ASN A 49 -14.81 6.71 -0.55
N PHE A 50 -13.78 6.61 -1.39
CA PHE A 50 -13.92 6.45 -2.82
C PHE A 50 -13.81 5.01 -3.32
N ALA A 51 -12.81 4.29 -2.85
CA ALA A 51 -12.44 3.00 -3.39
C ALA A 51 -13.03 1.85 -2.55
N ASP A 52 -13.37 0.74 -3.20
CA ASP A 52 -13.71 -0.52 -2.53
C ASP A 52 -12.46 -1.34 -2.20
N VAL A 53 -11.40 -1.17 -3.00
CA VAL A 53 -10.10 -1.83 -2.85
C VAL A 53 -9.01 -0.76 -2.69
N LEU A 54 -8.20 -0.88 -1.65
CA LEU A 54 -7.17 0.08 -1.30
C LEU A 54 -5.79 -0.58 -1.33
N LEU A 55 -4.86 0.00 -2.09
CA LEU A 55 -3.45 -0.38 -2.06
C LEU A 55 -2.72 0.39 -0.95
N LEU A 56 -2.26 -0.31 0.08
CA LEU A 56 -1.41 0.24 1.12
C LEU A 56 0.05 0.25 0.65
N ALA A 57 0.48 1.39 0.11
CA ALA A 57 1.80 1.60 -0.47
C ALA A 57 2.65 2.60 0.34
N VAL A 58 2.78 2.36 1.65
CA VAL A 58 3.58 3.19 2.56
C VAL A 58 4.73 2.38 3.17
N PRO A 59 5.82 3.04 3.64
CA PRO A 59 6.86 2.37 4.40
C PRO A 59 6.31 1.67 5.65
N TRP A 60 6.95 0.58 6.09
CA TRP A 60 6.52 -0.21 7.24
C TRP A 60 6.26 0.62 8.50
N GLY A 61 7.18 1.54 8.83
CA GLY A 61 7.03 2.42 10.00
C GLY A 61 5.88 3.42 9.92
N GLU A 62 5.28 3.63 8.74
CA GLU A 62 4.20 4.61 8.52
C GLU A 62 2.81 3.96 8.41
N VAL A 63 2.74 2.63 8.39
CA VAL A 63 1.49 1.86 8.25
C VAL A 63 0.41 2.33 9.22
N LYS A 64 0.74 2.42 10.52
CA LYS A 64 -0.24 2.79 11.56
C LYS A 64 -0.79 4.19 11.36
N ASP A 65 0.06 5.14 10.98
CA ASP A 65 -0.36 6.53 10.79
C ASP A 65 -1.20 6.67 9.52
N ALA A 66 -0.87 5.94 8.46
CA ALA A 66 -1.66 5.91 7.24
C ALA A 66 -3.07 5.35 7.50
N LEU A 67 -3.17 4.21 8.20
CA LEU A 67 -4.45 3.61 8.59
C LEU A 67 -5.25 4.51 9.53
N SER A 68 -4.59 5.13 10.51
CA SER A 68 -5.24 6.09 11.42
C SER A 68 -5.78 7.31 10.68
N ALA A 69 -5.08 7.83 9.67
CA ALA A 69 -5.53 8.95 8.86
C ALA A 69 -6.70 8.57 7.93
N ALA A 70 -6.80 7.29 7.55
CA ALA A 70 -7.82 6.76 6.67
C ALA A 70 -9.22 6.70 7.35
N GLY A 71 -9.27 6.40 8.65
CA GLY A 71 -10.50 6.37 9.44
C GLY A 71 -11.24 5.03 9.36
N ALA A 72 -12.57 5.04 9.31
CA ALA A 72 -13.38 3.83 9.32
C ALA A 72 -13.30 3.07 7.98
N MET A 73 -13.01 1.77 8.02
CA MET A 73 -12.65 0.96 6.84
C MET A 73 -13.65 -0.16 6.54
N ASN A 74 -14.89 -0.04 7.04
CA ASN A 74 -15.92 -1.07 6.89
C ASN A 74 -16.23 -1.35 5.41
N GLY A 75 -16.25 -2.64 5.06
CA GLY A 75 -16.57 -3.09 3.69
C GLY A 75 -15.47 -2.84 2.66
N LYS A 76 -14.25 -2.49 3.11
CA LYS A 76 -13.10 -2.24 2.24
C LYS A 76 -12.16 -3.44 2.19
N THR A 77 -11.47 -3.63 1.08
CA THR A 77 -10.39 -4.62 0.96
C THR A 77 -9.05 -3.91 0.83
N PHE A 78 -8.06 -4.33 1.62
CA PHE A 78 -6.69 -3.83 1.50
C PHE A 78 -5.82 -4.80 0.71
N ILE A 79 -5.03 -4.24 -0.20
CA ILE A 79 -3.87 -4.89 -0.79
C ILE A 79 -2.64 -4.28 -0.11
N SER A 80 -1.84 -5.10 0.57
CA SER A 80 -0.57 -4.68 1.16
C SER A 80 0.58 -5.04 0.24
N CYS A 81 1.36 -4.04 -0.17
CA CYS A 81 2.68 -4.24 -0.79
C CYS A 81 3.83 -3.92 0.19
N VAL A 82 3.52 -3.83 1.49
CA VAL A 82 4.44 -3.36 2.52
C VAL A 82 5.47 -4.42 2.86
N ASN A 83 6.75 -4.05 2.74
CA ASN A 83 7.86 -4.86 3.18
C ASN A 83 8.29 -4.43 4.59
N PRO A 84 8.31 -5.33 5.59
CA PRO A 84 8.52 -4.98 6.99
C PRO A 84 10.02 -4.83 7.35
N PHE A 85 10.69 -3.87 6.71
CA PHE A 85 12.09 -3.54 7.01
C PHE A 85 12.18 -2.24 7.79
N GLY A 86 12.89 -2.30 8.91
CA GLY A 86 13.34 -1.13 9.66
C GLY A 86 14.81 -0.82 9.38
N LEU A 87 15.35 0.14 10.14
CA LEU A 87 16.75 0.57 10.01
C LEU A 87 17.77 -0.55 10.26
N ARG A 88 17.38 -1.58 11.01
CA ARG A 88 18.26 -2.70 11.41
C ARG A 88 17.99 -3.99 10.63
N GLY A 89 17.13 -3.95 9.61
CA GLY A 89 16.76 -5.11 8.80
C GLY A 89 15.30 -5.53 8.99
N LEU A 90 15.02 -6.81 8.75
CA LEU A 90 13.67 -7.37 8.79
C LEU A 90 13.09 -7.30 10.22
N GLU A 91 11.94 -6.65 10.37
CA GLU A 91 11.24 -6.54 11.66
C GLU A 91 10.13 -7.59 11.82
N VAL A 92 9.48 -8.00 10.72
CA VAL A 92 8.42 -9.01 10.69
C VAL A 92 8.68 -9.98 9.53
N GLY A 93 8.45 -11.29 9.71
CA GLY A 93 8.62 -12.26 8.60
C GLY A 93 9.08 -13.66 9.00
N LEU A 94 9.52 -13.87 10.25
CA LEU A 94 9.96 -15.19 10.72
C LEU A 94 8.85 -16.03 11.35
N ASN A 95 7.79 -15.38 11.85
CA ASN A 95 6.66 -16.04 12.51
C ASN A 95 5.31 -15.62 11.92
N THR A 96 5.19 -14.33 11.59
CA THR A 96 4.04 -13.72 10.92
C THR A 96 4.51 -12.93 9.71
N SER A 97 3.59 -12.66 8.78
CA SER A 97 3.82 -11.77 7.63
C SER A 97 3.41 -10.32 7.96
N SER A 98 3.90 -9.36 7.17
CA SER A 98 3.49 -7.96 7.31
C SER A 98 1.98 -7.80 7.10
N ALA A 99 1.38 -8.51 6.14
CA ALA A 99 -0.07 -8.49 5.93
C ALA A 99 -0.86 -9.03 7.13
N GLN A 100 -0.35 -10.08 7.80
CA GLN A 100 -0.97 -10.60 9.03
C GLN A 100 -0.89 -9.60 10.19
N GLU A 101 0.19 -8.84 10.32
CA GLU A 101 0.26 -7.78 11.33
C GLU A 101 -0.64 -6.59 10.98
N ILE A 102 -0.73 -6.23 9.69
CA ILE A 102 -1.63 -5.17 9.21
C ILE A 102 -3.09 -5.52 9.47
N SER A 103 -3.52 -6.76 9.26
CA SER A 103 -4.91 -7.17 9.49
C SER A 103 -5.36 -7.00 10.94
N ARG A 104 -4.43 -7.02 11.91
CA ARG A 104 -4.72 -6.71 13.32
C ARG A 104 -5.08 -5.24 13.55
N PHE A 105 -4.62 -4.34 12.69
CA PHE A 105 -4.97 -2.91 12.76
C PHE A 105 -6.28 -2.58 12.06
N VAL A 106 -6.75 -3.48 11.18
CA VAL A 106 -7.98 -3.32 10.39
C VAL A 106 -8.88 -4.56 10.49
N PRO A 107 -9.37 -4.92 11.69
CA PRO A 107 -10.08 -6.18 11.90
C PRO A 107 -11.34 -6.34 11.04
N ASP A 108 -11.94 -5.22 10.62
CA ASP A 108 -13.18 -5.18 9.83
C ASP A 108 -12.93 -5.13 8.31
N ALA A 109 -11.67 -5.25 7.87
CA ALA A 109 -11.28 -5.20 6.45
C ALA A 109 -10.32 -6.35 6.07
N PRO A 110 -10.64 -7.17 5.06
CA PRO A 110 -9.71 -8.19 4.57
C PRO A 110 -8.42 -7.56 4.03
N VAL A 111 -7.29 -8.22 4.30
CA VAL A 111 -5.96 -7.82 3.84
C VAL A 111 -5.37 -8.92 2.96
N VAL A 112 -4.99 -8.56 1.74
CA VAL A 112 -4.33 -9.41 0.75
C VAL A 112 -2.89 -8.92 0.56
N GLU A 113 -1.91 -9.83 0.60
CA GLU A 113 -0.52 -9.49 0.29
C GLU A 113 -0.27 -9.60 -1.22
N ALA A 114 0.21 -8.53 -1.86
CA ALA A 114 0.57 -8.54 -3.27
C ALA A 114 1.57 -7.41 -3.61
N PHE A 115 2.25 -7.52 -4.75
CA PHE A 115 3.19 -6.51 -5.27
C PHE A 115 4.39 -6.17 -4.37
N ASN A 116 4.65 -6.96 -3.32
CA ASN A 116 5.73 -6.76 -2.36
C ASN A 116 7.10 -7.32 -2.82
N TYR A 117 7.20 -7.83 -4.05
CA TYR A 117 8.43 -8.41 -4.60
C TYR A 117 9.57 -7.38 -4.69
N ASN A 118 10.54 -7.48 -3.78
CA ASN A 118 11.77 -6.70 -3.81
C ASN A 118 12.86 -7.42 -4.59
N ARG A 119 13.03 -7.05 -5.87
CA ARG A 119 14.09 -7.60 -6.75
C ARG A 119 15.49 -7.52 -6.13
N ARG A 120 15.76 -6.45 -5.36
CA ARG A 120 17.08 -6.20 -4.75
C ARG A 120 17.47 -7.24 -3.70
N LEU A 121 16.53 -7.64 -2.83
CA LEU A 121 16.80 -8.63 -1.79
C LEU A 121 17.04 -10.04 -2.37
N ILE A 122 16.35 -10.38 -3.46
CA ILE A 122 16.51 -11.69 -4.12
C ILE A 122 17.87 -11.80 -4.81
N GLN A 123 18.37 -10.71 -5.40
CA GLN A 123 19.73 -10.70 -5.97
C GLN A 123 20.81 -10.85 -4.89
N GLU A 124 20.64 -10.21 -3.73
CA GLU A 124 21.59 -10.33 -2.61
C GLU A 124 21.56 -11.72 -1.95
N ALA A 125 20.38 -12.35 -1.86
CA ALA A 125 20.24 -13.73 -1.39
C ALA A 125 20.86 -14.74 -2.38
N GLY A 126 20.64 -14.57 -3.68
CA GLY A 126 21.25 -15.42 -4.73
C GLY A 126 22.78 -15.37 -4.74
N ARG A 127 23.39 -14.22 -4.43
CA ARG A 127 24.85 -14.08 -4.35
C ARG A 127 25.50 -14.83 -3.17
N LYS A 128 24.74 -15.19 -2.14
CA LYS A 128 25.26 -15.94 -0.97
C LYS A 128 25.22 -17.45 -1.17
N VAL A 129 24.41 -17.96 -2.10
CA VAL A 129 24.29 -19.40 -2.38
C VAL A 129 25.45 -19.91 -3.25
N ASP A 130 26.09 -19.03 -4.02
CA ASP A 130 27.21 -19.36 -4.93
C ASP A 130 28.60 -19.24 -4.28
N ARG A 131 28.70 -19.39 -2.95
CA ARG A 131 29.97 -19.21 -2.20
C ARG A 131 30.31 -20.35 -1.24
N THR A 132 29.77 -21.53 -1.47
CA THR A 132 30.12 -22.79 -0.80
C THR A 132 30.44 -23.84 -1.83
#